data_AF-A0A8I0MBN3-F1
#
_entry.id   AF-A0A8I0MBN3-F1
#
_cell.length_a   1.000
_cell.length_b   1.000
_cell.length_c   1.000
_cell.angle_alpha   90.00
_cell.angle_beta   90.00
_cell.angle_gamma   90.00
#
_symmetry.space_group_name_H-M   'P 1'
#
loop_
_entity.id
_entity.type
_entity.pdbx_description
1 polymer ?
#
loop_
_entity_poly.entity_id
_entity_poly.type
_entity_poly.pdbx_seq_one_letter_code
_entity_poly.pdbx_strand_id
1 'polypeptide(L)'
;MSKVRVAGAIASQNGITFYLEDGEELNLVKDSARTRMILDATVEALARKEIVEIDLESFSIEKRIEQQTKGLIRFFKTTVKKFIGREAEKDYTTEVIGQMDRPKPVEAAETADPVTASEALRDTLRDDSGKLLKDDDEITVAVVQTPAGEKMVPNVQRLEKQMEYAAFESHEGFTKFMERIASVSKDRGHSVQELLNFMKKGDLPIAADGSIVAYKMLYAEGNEVFTDPHTRKVRQRVGAHVSMPIDKVDPSRRTQCSTGLHIARRGYVKSFHGDTIMLVKIAPEDVIAVPYNEPDKMRVAGYHIVAKLPKDGADKVRENKPMTTDSESALLLANVIAGNHVAITERVVIGAAQGENVSTTAVAGAAKLPIPAVPVAKVVHALDSEEAGNVSIKDLRQRADKAIVEQRTAAQKAAESGDYSAALSQPAKAEPAPVTPPAPKKAAAKPVKTEKVVEPKKAAPKKKAYDGPEPMPEKHTLALVLHAEGKSNRAIEAELKICRKTLKKLFDKNGLKPNG
;
A
#
# COMPACT_ATOMS: atom_id res chain seq x y z
N MET A 1 -15.01 11.80 -19.52
CA MET A 1 -14.10 11.25 -20.54
C MET A 1 -13.36 10.07 -19.92
N SER A 2 -14.02 8.93 -19.72
CA SER A 2 -13.44 7.76 -19.03
C SER A 2 -12.92 6.69 -20.00
N LYS A 3 -13.40 6.72 -21.25
CA LYS A 3 -12.98 5.80 -22.31
C LYS A 3 -11.76 6.36 -23.03
N VAL A 4 -10.73 5.53 -23.19
CA VAL A 4 -9.52 5.85 -23.94
C VAL A 4 -9.24 4.74 -24.95
N ARG A 5 -8.71 5.10 -26.12
CA ARG A 5 -8.33 4.16 -27.18
C ARG A 5 -6.82 3.97 -27.16
N VAL A 6 -6.39 2.78 -26.74
CA VAL A 6 -4.98 2.43 -26.58
C VAL A 6 -4.45 1.80 -27.86
N ALA A 7 -3.39 2.38 -28.41
CA ALA A 7 -2.74 1.94 -29.63
C ALA A 7 -1.41 1.19 -29.38
N GLY A 8 -0.81 1.37 -28.20
CA GLY A 8 0.44 0.69 -27.85
C GLY A 8 0.75 0.74 -26.35
N ALA A 9 1.66 -0.10 -25.89
CA ALA A 9 2.13 -0.11 -24.51
C ALA A 9 3.64 -0.38 -24.43
N ILE A 10 4.33 0.31 -23.54
CA ILE A 10 5.72 0.01 -23.17
C ILE A 10 5.77 -0.27 -21.67
N ALA A 11 6.12 -1.51 -21.32
CA ALA A 11 6.42 -1.89 -19.95
C ALA A 11 7.91 -1.67 -19.65
N SER A 12 8.20 -0.90 -18.61
CA SER A 12 9.55 -0.65 -18.10
C SER A 12 9.72 -1.24 -16.70
N GLN A 13 10.93 -1.12 -16.13
CA GLN A 13 11.16 -1.50 -14.72
C GLN A 13 10.38 -0.62 -13.73
N ASN A 14 9.99 0.60 -14.13
CA ASN A 14 9.43 1.62 -13.24
C ASN A 14 7.92 1.85 -13.43
N GLY A 15 7.30 1.22 -14.44
CA GLY A 15 5.91 1.52 -14.80
C GLY A 15 5.58 1.11 -16.23
N ILE A 16 4.35 1.38 -16.63
CA ILE A 16 3.81 1.04 -17.94
C ILE A 16 3.25 2.30 -18.57
N THR A 17 3.70 2.60 -19.78
CA THR A 17 3.22 3.73 -20.55
C THR A 17 2.33 3.21 -21.67
N PHE A 18 1.06 3.57 -21.65
CA PHE A 18 0.15 3.36 -22.76
C PHE A 18 0.19 4.56 -23.70
N TYR A 19 0.28 4.29 -24.99
CA TYR A 19 0.16 5.27 -26.06
C TYR A 19 -1.25 5.25 -26.59
N LEU A 20 -1.93 6.38 -26.52
CA LEU A 20 -3.29 6.55 -26.99
C LEU A 20 -3.32 6.89 -28.49
N GLU A 21 -4.45 6.64 -29.14
CA GLU A 21 -4.63 6.90 -30.57
C GLU A 21 -4.53 8.40 -30.91
N ASP A 22 -4.87 9.28 -29.98
CA ASP A 22 -4.74 10.74 -30.09
C ASP A 22 -3.29 11.25 -29.90
N GLY A 23 -2.35 10.35 -29.59
CA GLY A 23 -0.95 10.66 -29.35
C GLY A 23 -0.61 11.04 -27.90
N GLU A 24 -1.58 11.01 -26.98
CA GLU A 24 -1.32 11.21 -25.56
C GLU A 24 -0.70 9.95 -24.90
N GLU A 25 0.02 10.17 -23.79
CA GLU A 25 0.63 9.10 -22.99
C GLU A 25 -0.10 8.92 -21.66
N LEU A 26 -0.53 7.70 -21.37
CA LEU A 26 -1.09 7.32 -20.08
C LEU A 26 -0.06 6.49 -19.30
N ASN A 27 0.51 7.08 -18.26
CA ASN A 27 1.50 6.43 -17.40
C ASN A 27 0.84 5.76 -16.19
N LEU A 28 1.07 4.46 -16.05
CA LEU A 28 0.56 3.63 -14.96
C LEU A 28 1.70 3.11 -14.08
N VAL A 29 1.46 3.12 -12.77
CA VAL A 29 2.40 2.60 -11.77
C VAL A 29 2.41 1.08 -11.86
N LYS A 30 3.60 0.46 -11.87
CA LYS A 30 3.77 -0.98 -12.08
C LYS A 30 3.07 -1.86 -11.04
N ASP A 31 3.07 -1.41 -9.78
CA ASP A 31 2.72 -2.23 -8.62
C ASP A 31 1.30 -1.94 -8.11
N SER A 32 0.36 -1.70 -9.03
CA SER A 32 -1.07 -1.59 -8.70
C SER A 32 -1.87 -2.67 -9.42
N ALA A 33 -2.82 -3.26 -8.70
CA ALA A 33 -3.80 -4.18 -9.26
C ALA A 33 -4.56 -3.56 -10.44
N ARG A 34 -4.82 -2.24 -10.40
CA ARG A 34 -5.44 -1.49 -11.50
C ARG A 34 -4.62 -1.59 -12.79
N THR A 35 -3.30 -1.44 -12.69
CA THR A 35 -2.40 -1.54 -13.84
C THR A 35 -2.40 -2.94 -14.42
N ARG A 36 -2.40 -3.96 -13.56
CA ARG A 36 -2.52 -5.35 -13.98
C ARG A 36 -3.82 -5.61 -14.73
N MET A 37 -4.96 -5.10 -14.26
CA MET A 37 -6.23 -5.27 -14.95
C MET A 37 -6.24 -4.62 -16.34
N ILE A 38 -5.73 -3.39 -16.43
CA ILE A 38 -5.68 -2.68 -17.71
C ILE A 38 -4.78 -3.44 -18.68
N LEU A 39 -3.65 -3.96 -18.22
CA LEU A 39 -2.82 -4.86 -19.03
C LEU A 39 -3.55 -6.14 -19.42
N ASP A 40 -4.23 -6.80 -18.48
CA ASP A 40 -4.94 -8.04 -18.78
C ASP A 40 -5.99 -7.85 -19.87
N ALA A 41 -6.66 -6.69 -19.88
CA ALA A 41 -7.64 -6.33 -20.90
C ALA A 41 -7.01 -5.91 -22.25
N THR A 42 -5.78 -5.40 -22.25
CA THR A 42 -5.16 -4.77 -23.45
C THR A 42 -4.06 -5.60 -24.09
N VAL A 43 -3.28 -6.37 -23.33
CA VAL A 43 -2.01 -6.98 -23.76
C VAL A 43 -2.18 -7.88 -24.98
N GLU A 44 -3.23 -8.70 -25.03
CA GLU A 44 -3.44 -9.63 -26.14
C GLU A 44 -3.79 -8.89 -27.44
N ALA A 45 -4.68 -7.90 -27.39
CA ALA A 45 -5.06 -7.13 -28.55
C ALA A 45 -3.94 -6.19 -29.02
N LEU A 46 -3.19 -5.58 -28.09
CA LEU A 46 -2.00 -4.80 -28.43
C LEU A 46 -0.89 -5.66 -29.05
N ALA A 47 -0.71 -6.90 -28.59
CA ALA A 47 0.22 -7.84 -29.21
C ALA A 47 -0.18 -8.19 -30.66
N ARG A 48 -1.49 -8.17 -30.96
CA ARG A 48 -2.06 -8.34 -32.30
C ARG A 48 -2.07 -7.05 -33.14
N LYS A 49 -1.51 -5.94 -32.61
CA LYS A 49 -1.53 -4.60 -33.21
C LYS A 49 -2.93 -4.02 -33.42
N GLU A 50 -3.87 -4.42 -32.58
CA GLU A 50 -5.25 -3.92 -32.58
C GLU A 50 -5.38 -2.75 -31.59
N ILE A 51 -6.18 -1.74 -31.94
CA ILE A 51 -6.50 -0.62 -31.04
C ILE A 51 -7.61 -1.06 -30.10
N VAL A 52 -7.40 -0.88 -28.80
CA VAL A 52 -8.36 -1.30 -27.76
C VAL A 52 -9.01 -0.10 -27.12
N GLU A 53 -10.35 -0.04 -27.10
CA GLU A 53 -11.07 0.92 -26.26
C GLU A 53 -11.22 0.36 -24.85
N ILE A 54 -10.72 1.08 -23.85
CA ILE A 54 -10.84 0.72 -22.44
C ILE A 54 -11.54 1.85 -21.67
N ASP A 55 -12.38 1.49 -20.70
CA ASP A 55 -12.97 2.44 -19.76
C ASP A 55 -12.15 2.49 -18.47
N LEU A 56 -11.38 3.55 -18.26
CA LEU A 56 -10.50 3.71 -17.10
C LEU A 56 -11.25 3.70 -15.77
N GLU A 57 -12.53 4.07 -15.76
CA GLU A 57 -13.37 4.04 -14.57
C GLU A 57 -13.81 2.63 -14.20
N SER A 58 -13.93 1.73 -15.17
CA SER A 58 -14.23 0.31 -14.91
C SER A 58 -13.12 -0.39 -14.12
N PHE A 59 -11.92 0.20 -14.12
CA PHE A 59 -10.75 -0.26 -13.36
C PHE A 59 -10.53 0.51 -12.05
N SER A 60 -11.47 1.37 -11.63
CA SER A 60 -11.40 2.01 -10.30
C SER A 60 -11.68 0.98 -9.21
N ILE A 61 -10.71 0.81 -8.32
CA ILE A 61 -10.81 -0.05 -7.13
C ILE A 61 -11.93 0.47 -6.23
N GLU A 62 -12.02 1.78 -6.06
CA GLU A 62 -13.05 2.45 -5.26
C GLU A 62 -14.43 2.09 -5.78
N LYS A 63 -14.73 2.39 -7.06
CA LYS A 63 -16.05 2.09 -7.66
C LYS A 63 -16.42 0.62 -7.56
N ARG A 64 -15.45 -0.28 -7.72
CA ARG A 64 -15.67 -1.72 -7.58
C ARG A 64 -16.08 -2.10 -6.16
N ILE A 65 -15.39 -1.56 -5.15
CA ILE A 65 -15.79 -1.75 -3.74
C ILE A 65 -17.17 -1.15 -3.48
N GLU A 66 -17.49 0.04 -4.00
CA GLU A 66 -18.82 0.64 -3.83
C GLU A 66 -19.92 -0.28 -4.38
N GLN A 67 -19.71 -0.86 -5.56
CA GLN A 67 -20.65 -1.79 -6.19
C GLN A 67 -20.80 -3.08 -5.38
N GLN A 68 -19.68 -3.70 -4.96
CA GLN A 68 -19.68 -4.93 -4.18
C GLN A 68 -20.33 -4.75 -2.81
N THR A 69 -20.10 -3.60 -2.17
CA THR A 69 -20.69 -3.23 -0.88
C THR A 69 -22.11 -2.65 -1.01
N LYS A 70 -22.66 -2.57 -2.23
CA LYS A 70 -23.99 -1.99 -2.52
C LYS A 70 -24.15 -0.57 -1.96
N GLY A 71 -23.08 0.22 -1.99
CA GLY A 71 -23.06 1.60 -1.52
C GLY A 71 -22.91 1.77 -0.01
N LEU A 72 -22.70 0.70 0.77
CA LEU A 72 -22.36 0.82 2.20
C LEU A 72 -21.06 1.59 2.41
N ILE A 73 -20.13 1.47 1.46
CA ILE A 73 -18.90 2.26 1.43
C ILE A 73 -18.89 3.02 0.11
N ARG A 74 -18.72 4.34 0.20
CA ARG A 74 -18.53 5.24 -0.95
C ARG A 74 -17.26 6.05 -0.77
N PHE A 75 -16.66 6.48 -1.87
CA PHE A 75 -15.40 7.21 -1.87
C PHE A 75 -15.55 8.51 -2.64
N PHE A 76 -14.87 9.54 -2.17
CA PHE A 76 -14.68 10.76 -2.94
C PHE A 76 -13.32 11.37 -2.66
N LYS A 77 -12.80 12.07 -3.66
CA LYS A 77 -11.55 12.84 -3.54
C LYS A 77 -11.88 14.30 -3.29
N THR A 78 -11.11 14.93 -2.42
CA THR A 78 -11.28 16.34 -2.05
C THR A 78 -9.97 16.91 -1.54
N THR A 79 -9.87 18.23 -1.44
CA THR A 79 -8.77 18.87 -0.71
C THR A 79 -9.06 18.91 0.79
N VAL A 80 -8.01 18.98 1.60
CA VAL A 80 -8.10 19.10 3.07
C VAL A 80 -8.99 20.27 3.48
N LYS A 81 -8.81 21.45 2.87
CA LYS A 81 -9.62 22.64 3.16
C LYS A 81 -11.11 22.41 2.93
N LYS A 82 -11.47 21.82 1.79
CA LYS A 82 -12.88 21.53 1.43
C LYS A 82 -13.48 20.47 2.35
N PHE A 83 -12.69 19.47 2.74
CA PHE A 83 -13.15 18.43 3.66
C PHE A 83 -13.45 18.99 5.06
N ILE A 84 -12.52 19.74 5.63
CA ILE A 84 -12.70 20.36 6.95
C ILE A 84 -13.90 21.32 6.93
N GLY A 85 -14.03 22.13 5.87
CA GLY A 85 -15.19 23.03 5.72
C GLY A 85 -16.52 22.28 5.69
N ARG A 86 -16.60 21.16 4.94
CA ARG A 86 -17.81 20.33 4.84
C ARG A 86 -18.19 19.69 6.18
N GLU A 87 -17.23 19.19 6.94
CA GLU A 87 -17.52 18.59 8.24
C GLU A 87 -17.89 19.66 9.28
N ALA A 88 -17.26 20.84 9.22
CA ALA A 88 -17.63 21.96 10.08
C ALA A 88 -19.09 22.40 9.87
N GLU A 89 -19.57 22.48 8.62
CA GLU A 89 -20.96 22.86 8.30
C GLU A 89 -22.02 21.91 8.88
N LYS A 90 -21.70 20.61 9.02
CA LYS A 90 -22.60 19.63 9.65
C LYS A 90 -22.76 19.85 11.15
N ASP A 91 -21.72 20.34 11.82
CA ASP A 91 -21.79 20.60 13.26
C ASP A 91 -22.65 21.84 13.58
N TYR A 92 -22.69 22.84 12.68
CA TYR A 92 -23.54 24.04 12.82
C TYR A 92 -25.03 23.80 12.53
N THR A 93 -25.40 22.66 11.93
CA THR A 93 -26.80 22.31 11.61
C THR A 93 -27.49 21.45 12.67
N THR A 94 -26.82 21.21 13.82
CA THR A 94 -27.43 20.55 14.98
C THR A 94 -28.42 21.51 15.66
N GLU A 95 -29.73 21.30 15.50
CA GLU A 95 -30.76 22.12 16.12
C GLU A 95 -30.72 22.02 17.66
N VAL A 96 -30.63 23.18 18.32
CA VAL A 96 -30.77 23.31 19.76
C VAL A 96 -32.23 23.07 20.13
N ILE A 97 -32.56 21.86 20.61
CA ILE A 97 -33.85 21.60 21.26
C ILE A 97 -33.73 21.99 22.74
N GLY A 98 -34.15 23.22 23.06
CA GLY A 98 -34.46 23.67 24.42
C GLY A 98 -33.33 24.38 25.17
N GLN A 99 -33.47 25.70 25.33
CA GLN A 99 -32.78 26.45 26.38
C GLN A 99 -33.47 26.20 27.73
N MET A 100 -32.75 25.68 28.72
CA MET A 100 -33.08 25.87 30.13
C MET A 100 -32.21 27.00 30.68
N ASP A 101 -32.84 27.96 31.37
CA ASP A 101 -32.16 29.07 32.04
C ASP A 101 -31.09 28.56 33.01
N ARG A 102 -29.84 29.03 32.83
CA ARG A 102 -28.72 28.73 33.74
C ARG A 102 -28.76 29.66 34.96
N PRO A 103 -28.50 29.16 36.18
CA PRO A 103 -28.14 30.02 37.30
C PRO A 103 -26.71 30.57 37.13
N LYS A 104 -26.44 31.71 37.79
CA LYS A 104 -25.25 32.56 37.62
C LYS A 104 -23.89 31.83 37.81
N PRO A 105 -22.80 32.29 37.17
CA PRO A 105 -21.51 31.61 37.19
C PRO A 105 -20.80 31.79 38.54
N VAL A 106 -20.19 30.70 39.02
CA VAL A 106 -19.09 30.73 39.98
C VAL A 106 -17.80 30.84 39.17
N GLU A 107 -16.94 31.81 39.52
CA GLU A 107 -15.61 31.97 38.91
C GLU A 107 -14.78 30.69 39.10
N ALA A 108 -14.55 29.97 38.01
CA ALA A 108 -13.61 28.86 37.93
C ALA A 108 -12.54 29.21 36.91
N ALA A 109 -11.30 28.86 37.25
CA ALA A 109 -10.04 29.20 36.61
C ALA A 109 -10.04 29.13 35.07
N GLU A 110 -9.22 29.99 34.46
CA GLU A 110 -8.90 30.02 33.04
C GLU A 110 -8.57 28.61 32.53
N THR A 111 -9.57 27.98 31.92
CA THR A 111 -9.41 26.75 31.15
C THR A 111 -9.22 27.18 29.70
N ALA A 112 -8.24 26.59 29.04
CA ALA A 112 -7.91 26.86 27.64
C ALA A 112 -9.18 26.83 26.77
N ASP A 113 -9.26 27.76 25.82
CA ASP A 113 -10.41 27.89 24.92
C ASP A 113 -10.80 26.54 24.30
N PRO A 114 -12.11 26.21 24.18
CA PRO A 114 -12.54 24.96 23.60
C PRO A 114 -12.11 24.87 22.13
N VAL A 115 -11.22 23.92 21.83
CA VAL A 115 -10.80 23.60 20.46
C VAL A 115 -12.04 23.23 19.64
N THR A 116 -12.24 23.88 18.50
CA THR A 116 -13.39 23.59 17.62
C THR A 116 -13.27 22.18 17.02
N ALA A 117 -14.41 21.54 16.69
CA ALA A 117 -14.41 20.22 16.05
C ALA A 117 -13.60 20.21 14.72
N SER A 118 -13.62 21.32 13.99
CA SER A 118 -12.80 21.53 12.79
C SER A 118 -11.30 21.56 13.08
N GLU A 119 -10.87 22.17 14.19
CA GLU A 119 -9.46 22.19 14.59
C GLU A 119 -9.00 20.83 15.09
N ALA A 120 -9.85 20.12 15.84
CA ALA A 120 -9.59 18.75 16.27
C ALA A 120 -9.43 17.82 15.06
N LEU A 121 -10.34 17.91 14.07
CA LEU A 121 -10.25 17.16 12.81
C LEU A 121 -8.97 17.51 12.04
N ARG A 122 -8.64 18.80 11.93
CA ARG A 122 -7.43 19.27 11.26
C ARG A 122 -6.16 18.71 11.90
N ASP A 123 -6.10 18.59 13.22
CA ASP A 123 -4.93 18.04 13.91
C ASP A 123 -4.70 16.54 13.61
N THR A 124 -5.76 15.80 13.23
CA THR A 124 -5.63 14.39 12.84
C THR A 124 -5.06 14.20 11.44
N LEU A 125 -5.25 15.17 10.53
CA LEU A 125 -4.89 15.06 9.12
C LEU A 125 -3.40 15.35 8.91
N ARG A 126 -2.60 14.29 8.91
CA ARG A 126 -1.14 14.38 8.85
C ARG A 126 -0.56 13.49 7.76
N ASP A 127 0.55 13.94 7.19
CA ASP A 127 1.35 13.17 6.25
C ASP A 127 2.10 12.02 6.94
N ASP A 128 2.84 11.24 6.16
CA ASP A 128 3.60 10.10 6.66
C ASP A 128 4.76 10.52 7.58
N SER A 129 5.15 11.81 7.50
CA SER A 129 6.10 12.47 8.39
C SER A 129 5.43 13.16 9.59
N GLY A 130 4.16 12.82 9.87
CA GLY A 130 3.46 13.31 11.06
C GLY A 130 3.24 14.83 11.07
N LYS A 131 3.58 15.50 9.97
CA LYS A 131 3.35 16.92 9.76
C LYS A 131 1.91 17.09 9.28
N LEU A 132 1.28 18.21 9.66
CA LEU A 132 -0.06 18.53 9.20
C LEU A 132 -0.09 18.61 7.67
N LEU A 133 -1.12 18.01 7.07
CA LEU A 133 -1.39 18.17 5.65
C LEU A 133 -1.75 19.64 5.37
N LYS A 134 -1.33 20.10 4.19
CA LYS A 134 -1.65 21.45 3.71
C LYS A 134 -3.08 21.49 3.18
N ASP A 135 -3.64 22.69 3.13
CA ASP A 135 -5.03 22.92 2.70
C ASP A 135 -5.34 22.42 1.29
N ASP A 136 -4.36 22.49 0.41
CA ASP A 136 -4.47 22.09 -1.00
C ASP A 136 -4.10 20.62 -1.24
N ASP A 137 -3.65 19.89 -0.22
CA ASP A 137 -3.32 18.48 -0.36
C ASP A 137 -4.60 17.68 -0.65
N GLU A 138 -4.53 16.78 -1.66
CA GLU A 138 -5.63 15.89 -2.02
C GLU A 138 -5.69 14.70 -1.07
N ILE A 139 -6.89 14.41 -0.58
CA ILE A 139 -7.18 13.24 0.24
C ILE A 139 -8.35 12.46 -0.34
N THR A 140 -8.33 11.14 -0.16
CA THR A 140 -9.49 10.28 -0.43
C THR A 140 -10.22 10.04 0.88
N VAL A 141 -11.55 10.21 0.85
CA VAL A 141 -12.43 10.04 2.00
C VAL A 141 -13.40 8.91 1.71
N ALA A 142 -13.52 7.97 2.64
CA ALA A 142 -14.59 6.98 2.61
C ALA A 142 -15.79 7.49 3.43
N VAL A 143 -16.98 7.38 2.86
CA VAL A 143 -18.26 7.50 3.55
C VAL A 143 -18.75 6.09 3.86
N VAL A 144 -18.84 5.76 5.14
CA VAL A 144 -19.25 4.45 5.63
C VAL A 144 -20.64 4.58 6.24
N GLN A 145 -21.59 3.81 5.73
CA GLN A 145 -22.91 3.70 6.33
C GLN A 145 -22.84 2.80 7.57
N THR A 146 -23.09 3.38 8.75
CA THR A 146 -23.18 2.62 10.00
C THR A 146 -24.62 2.63 10.51
N PRO A 147 -24.98 1.75 11.48
CA PRO A 147 -26.28 1.85 12.17
C PRO A 147 -26.52 3.20 12.84
N ALA A 148 -25.46 3.94 13.19
CA ALA A 148 -25.51 5.27 13.79
C ALA A 148 -25.51 6.41 12.74
N GLY A 149 -25.62 6.09 11.45
CA GLY A 149 -25.59 7.05 10.34
C GLY A 149 -24.31 7.01 9.51
N GLU A 150 -24.21 7.94 8.56
CA GLU A 150 -23.03 8.10 7.71
C GLU A 150 -21.84 8.66 8.52
N LYS A 151 -20.71 7.98 8.44
CA LYS A 151 -19.45 8.37 9.07
C LYS A 151 -18.40 8.57 7.99
N MET A 152 -17.56 9.60 8.14
CA MET A 152 -16.45 9.85 7.21
C MET A 152 -15.12 9.37 7.80
N VAL A 153 -14.32 8.71 6.96
CA VAL A 153 -12.95 8.27 7.28
C VAL A 153 -12.02 8.87 6.22
N PRO A 154 -11.22 9.90 6.56
CA PRO A 154 -10.27 10.49 5.63
C PRO A 154 -8.99 9.66 5.53
N ASN A 155 -8.18 9.94 4.50
CA ASN A 155 -6.90 9.29 4.21
C ASN A 155 -6.95 7.79 3.89
N VAL A 156 -8.08 7.32 3.35
CA VAL A 156 -8.24 5.89 3.00
C VAL A 156 -7.38 5.45 1.83
N GLN A 157 -6.77 6.38 1.08
CA GLN A 157 -5.72 6.03 0.10
C GLN A 157 -4.52 5.29 0.74
N ARG A 158 -4.37 5.37 2.07
CA ARG A 158 -3.37 4.57 2.81
C ARG A 158 -3.72 3.09 2.89
N LEU A 159 -4.95 2.69 2.55
CA LEU A 159 -5.41 1.30 2.53
C LEU A 159 -5.38 0.69 1.12
N GLU A 160 -4.66 1.29 0.17
CA GLU A 160 -4.64 0.88 -1.24
C GLU A 160 -4.52 -0.63 -1.42
N LYS A 161 -3.54 -1.28 -0.77
CA LYS A 161 -3.34 -2.74 -0.87
C LYS A 161 -4.51 -3.55 -0.31
N GLN A 162 -5.10 -3.10 0.80
CA GLN A 162 -6.24 -3.76 1.40
C GLN A 162 -7.52 -3.55 0.57
N MET A 163 -7.66 -2.39 -0.07
CA MET A 163 -8.73 -2.09 -1.03
C MET A 163 -8.59 -2.94 -2.29
N GLU A 164 -7.38 -3.11 -2.82
CA GLU A 164 -7.12 -4.01 -3.94
C GLU A 164 -7.52 -5.45 -3.57
N TYR A 165 -7.06 -5.96 -2.43
CA TYR A 165 -7.47 -7.27 -1.95
C TYR A 165 -9.01 -7.37 -1.80
N ALA A 166 -9.65 -6.34 -1.25
CA ALA A 166 -11.11 -6.31 -1.10
C ALA A 166 -11.84 -6.39 -2.44
N ALA A 167 -11.36 -5.65 -3.44
CA ALA A 167 -11.98 -5.54 -4.74
C ALA A 167 -11.89 -6.86 -5.56
N PHE A 168 -10.79 -7.61 -5.41
CA PHE A 168 -10.54 -8.81 -6.23
C PHE A 168 -10.75 -10.13 -5.51
N GLU A 169 -10.49 -10.19 -4.21
CA GLU A 169 -10.54 -11.43 -3.44
C GLU A 169 -11.78 -11.49 -2.56
N SER A 170 -11.87 -10.62 -1.55
CA SER A 170 -13.02 -10.59 -0.63
C SER A 170 -13.21 -9.25 0.06
N HIS A 171 -14.35 -8.61 -0.20
CA HIS A 171 -14.68 -7.30 0.36
C HIS A 171 -15.26 -7.36 1.79
N GLU A 172 -15.71 -8.52 2.27
CA GLU A 172 -16.44 -8.63 3.55
C GLU A 172 -15.58 -8.18 4.74
N GLY A 173 -14.34 -8.65 4.80
CA GLY A 173 -13.39 -8.28 5.86
C GLY A 173 -13.09 -6.77 5.85
N PHE A 174 -12.84 -6.21 4.67
CA PHE A 174 -12.63 -4.78 4.50
C PHE A 174 -13.87 -3.96 4.91
N THR A 175 -15.07 -4.44 4.57
CA THR A 175 -16.33 -3.78 4.91
C THR A 175 -16.48 -3.66 6.43
N LYS A 176 -16.34 -4.77 7.16
CA LYS A 176 -16.41 -4.78 8.63
C LYS A 176 -15.30 -3.96 9.27
N PHE A 177 -14.08 -4.00 8.72
CA PHE A 177 -12.99 -3.15 9.21
C PHE A 177 -13.35 -1.66 9.11
N MET A 178 -13.88 -1.23 7.96
CA MET A 178 -14.31 0.16 7.74
C MET A 178 -15.44 0.57 8.69
N GLU A 179 -16.44 -0.29 8.91
CA GLU A 179 -17.50 -0.07 9.90
C GLU A 179 -16.95 0.10 11.32
N ARG A 180 -16.01 -0.76 11.71
CA ARG A 180 -15.42 -0.74 13.07
C ARG A 180 -14.55 0.51 13.29
N ILE A 181 -13.69 0.90 12.35
CA ILE A 181 -12.93 2.17 12.49
C ILE A 181 -13.85 3.40 12.44
N ALA A 182 -14.91 3.37 11.63
CA ALA A 182 -15.87 4.47 11.54
C ALA A 182 -16.67 4.65 12.84
N SER A 183 -16.91 3.57 13.59
CA SER A 183 -17.58 3.63 14.89
C SER A 183 -16.80 4.48 15.90
N VAL A 184 -15.46 4.49 15.81
CA VAL A 184 -14.56 5.18 16.76
C VAL A 184 -13.89 6.43 16.18
N SER A 185 -14.13 6.77 14.91
CA SER A 185 -13.43 7.85 14.21
C SER A 185 -13.71 9.25 14.78
N LYS A 186 -14.90 9.46 15.37
CA LYS A 186 -15.27 10.74 16.00
C LYS A 186 -14.48 10.97 17.29
N ASP A 187 -14.45 9.97 18.16
CA ASP A 187 -13.85 10.11 19.49
C ASP A 187 -12.33 9.89 19.46
N ARG A 188 -11.84 9.13 18.48
CA ARG A 188 -10.43 8.71 18.35
C ARG A 188 -9.89 8.88 16.93
N GLY A 189 -10.20 10.02 16.32
CA GLY A 189 -9.77 10.34 14.95
C GLY A 189 -8.26 10.22 14.74
N HIS A 190 -7.43 10.65 15.72
CA HIS A 190 -5.98 10.51 15.63
C HIS A 190 -5.54 9.03 15.61
N SER A 191 -6.09 8.17 16.47
CA SER A 191 -5.81 6.73 16.49
C SER A 191 -6.18 6.06 15.17
N VAL A 192 -7.32 6.45 14.57
CA VAL A 192 -7.73 5.96 13.25
C VAL A 192 -6.72 6.38 12.19
N GLN A 193 -6.34 7.65 12.12
CA GLN A 193 -5.36 8.14 11.14
C GLN A 193 -3.99 7.48 11.28
N GLU A 194 -3.57 7.21 12.51
CA GLU A 194 -2.36 6.48 12.86
C GLU A 194 -2.44 5.01 12.44
N LEU A 195 -3.57 4.35 12.69
CA LEU A 195 -3.82 2.99 12.21
C LEU A 195 -3.73 2.92 10.68
N LEU A 196 -4.34 3.86 9.95
CA LEU A 196 -4.23 3.89 8.48
C LEU A 196 -2.76 4.01 8.04
N ASN A 197 -1.94 4.79 8.76
CA ASN A 197 -0.51 4.89 8.48
C ASN A 197 0.25 3.57 8.75
N PHE A 198 -0.12 2.84 9.81
CA PHE A 198 0.42 1.50 10.07
C PHE A 198 0.07 0.53 8.94
N MET A 199 -1.21 0.51 8.53
CA MET A 199 -1.76 -0.38 7.49
C MET A 199 -1.18 -0.10 6.09
N LYS A 200 -0.74 1.14 5.82
CA LYS A 200 -0.09 1.52 4.54
C LYS A 200 1.09 0.63 4.16
N LYS A 201 1.88 0.20 5.15
CA LYS A 201 2.96 -0.77 4.93
C LYS A 201 2.67 -2.12 5.57
N GLY A 202 1.40 -2.39 5.91
CA GLY A 202 0.95 -3.69 6.37
C GLY A 202 1.06 -4.72 5.26
N ASP A 203 1.61 -5.88 5.59
CA ASP A 203 1.86 -6.98 4.66
C ASP A 203 0.76 -8.06 4.68
N LEU A 204 -0.20 -7.99 5.61
CA LEU A 204 -1.24 -9.00 5.77
C LEU A 204 -2.63 -8.46 5.39
N PRO A 205 -3.50 -9.28 4.77
CA PRO A 205 -4.89 -8.94 4.54
C PRO A 205 -5.69 -8.77 5.83
N ILE A 206 -6.83 -8.09 5.72
CA ILE A 206 -7.80 -7.93 6.80
C ILE A 206 -8.62 -9.22 6.94
N ALA A 207 -8.82 -9.70 8.18
CA ALA A 207 -9.62 -10.89 8.43
C ALA A 207 -11.11 -10.68 8.11
N ALA A 208 -11.83 -11.77 7.86
CA ALA A 208 -13.25 -11.75 7.48
C ALA A 208 -14.19 -11.12 8.55
N ASP A 209 -13.72 -10.97 9.79
CA ASP A 209 -14.42 -10.27 10.88
C ASP A 209 -13.99 -8.80 11.04
N GLY A 210 -13.21 -8.27 10.11
CA GLY A 210 -12.68 -6.91 10.14
C GLY A 210 -11.50 -6.72 11.11
N SER A 211 -10.94 -7.79 11.67
CA SER A 211 -9.76 -7.69 12.53
C SER A 211 -8.49 -7.52 11.71
N ILE A 212 -7.53 -6.80 12.27
CA ILE A 212 -6.17 -6.69 11.75
C ILE A 212 -5.41 -7.96 12.11
N VAL A 213 -4.72 -8.56 11.15
CA VAL A 213 -3.79 -9.66 11.39
C VAL A 213 -2.36 -9.09 11.44
N ALA A 214 -1.60 -9.44 12.46
CA ALA A 214 -0.24 -8.93 12.66
C ALA A 214 0.64 -9.92 13.43
N TYR A 215 1.86 -9.51 13.77
CA TYR A 215 2.85 -10.36 14.43
C TYR A 215 3.09 -9.91 15.88
N LYS A 216 3.28 -10.90 16.75
CA LYS A 216 3.69 -10.70 18.15
C LYS A 216 4.93 -11.53 18.45
N MET A 217 5.98 -10.87 18.91
CA MET A 217 7.20 -11.52 19.41
C MET A 217 7.04 -11.91 20.88
N LEU A 218 7.40 -13.14 21.21
CA LEU A 218 7.38 -13.69 22.57
C LEU A 218 8.61 -14.57 22.82
N TYR A 219 8.80 -14.97 24.06
CA TYR A 219 9.71 -16.04 24.45
C TYR A 219 8.95 -17.27 24.89
N ALA A 220 9.44 -18.44 24.50
CA ALA A 220 8.93 -19.71 24.99
C ALA A 220 9.49 -20.00 26.39
N GLU A 221 8.61 -20.34 27.32
CA GLU A 221 8.98 -20.75 28.69
C GLU A 221 8.82 -22.28 28.91
N GLY A 222 8.34 -23.01 27.89
CA GLY A 222 8.01 -24.44 27.96
C GLY A 222 6.51 -24.71 28.15
N ASN A 223 6.08 -25.96 27.94
CA ASN A 223 4.68 -26.40 28.07
C ASN A 223 3.66 -25.50 27.34
N GLU A 224 3.99 -25.01 26.14
CA GLU A 224 3.17 -24.09 25.33
C GLU A 224 2.84 -22.75 26.03
N VAL A 225 3.65 -22.34 27.01
CA VAL A 225 3.58 -21.02 27.64
C VAL A 225 4.58 -20.08 26.99
N PHE A 226 4.14 -18.83 26.81
CA PHE A 226 4.95 -17.77 26.27
C PHE A 226 4.88 -16.52 27.16
N THR A 227 5.91 -15.70 27.12
CA THR A 227 5.99 -14.43 27.85
C THR A 227 6.43 -13.28 26.96
N ASP A 228 6.11 -12.05 27.38
CA ASP A 228 6.53 -10.85 26.67
C ASP A 228 8.05 -10.61 26.79
N PRO A 229 8.73 -10.13 25.73
CA PRO A 229 10.17 -9.93 25.74
C PRO A 229 10.71 -8.92 26.77
N HIS A 230 9.87 -8.01 27.26
CA HIS A 230 10.32 -6.91 28.10
C HIS A 230 10.33 -7.25 29.58
N THR A 231 9.18 -7.69 30.10
CA THR A 231 8.98 -7.91 31.55
C THR A 231 9.09 -9.38 31.92
N ARG A 232 8.82 -10.30 30.99
CA ARG A 232 8.68 -11.75 31.22
C ARG A 232 7.57 -12.12 32.22
N LYS A 233 6.72 -11.18 32.62
CA LYS A 233 5.69 -11.39 33.66
C LYS A 233 4.37 -11.88 33.08
N VAL A 234 4.05 -11.53 31.84
CA VAL A 234 2.74 -11.83 31.24
C VAL A 234 2.78 -13.21 30.59
N ARG A 235 2.35 -14.23 31.33
CA ARG A 235 2.20 -15.61 30.80
C ARG A 235 0.94 -15.70 29.93
N GLN A 236 1.10 -16.24 28.74
CA GLN A 236 0.04 -16.33 27.73
C GLN A 236 0.27 -17.52 26.78
N ARG A 237 -0.79 -17.94 26.09
CA ARG A 237 -0.80 -19.13 25.22
C ARG A 237 -1.54 -18.84 23.90
N VAL A 238 -1.44 -19.77 22.95
CA VAL A 238 -2.32 -19.76 21.77
C VAL A 238 -3.78 -19.91 22.25
N GLY A 239 -4.68 -19.06 21.76
CA GLY A 239 -6.05 -18.89 22.24
C GLY A 239 -6.23 -17.82 23.32
N ALA A 240 -5.16 -17.27 23.89
CA ALA A 240 -5.27 -16.20 24.86
C ALA A 240 -5.71 -14.88 24.21
N HIS A 241 -6.71 -14.24 24.81
CA HIS A 241 -7.00 -12.83 24.59
C HIS A 241 -6.31 -12.01 25.68
N VAL A 242 -5.27 -11.28 25.30
CA VAL A 242 -4.47 -10.48 26.21
C VAL A 242 -4.91 -9.03 26.08
N SER A 243 -5.27 -8.41 27.20
CA SER A 243 -5.83 -7.06 27.20
C SER A 243 -5.41 -6.23 28.40
N MET A 244 -5.57 -4.92 28.29
CA MET A 244 -5.47 -3.97 29.38
C MET A 244 -6.51 -2.86 29.21
N PRO A 245 -6.95 -2.19 30.29
CA PRO A 245 -7.87 -1.07 30.21
C PRO A 245 -7.34 0.04 29.29
N ILE A 246 -8.20 0.58 28.41
CA ILE A 246 -7.82 1.58 27.39
C ILE A 246 -7.23 2.84 28.04
N ASP A 247 -7.80 3.28 29.17
CA ASP A 247 -7.36 4.43 29.96
C ASP A 247 -5.94 4.25 30.55
N LYS A 248 -5.44 3.01 30.58
CA LYS A 248 -4.07 2.70 31.02
C LYS A 248 -3.09 2.57 29.87
N VAL A 249 -3.54 2.59 28.62
CA VAL A 249 -2.67 2.62 27.44
C VAL A 249 -2.25 4.05 27.17
N ASP A 250 -0.95 4.31 27.00
CA ASP A 250 -0.46 5.64 26.65
C ASP A 250 -0.88 6.02 25.23
N PRO A 251 -1.72 7.07 25.03
CA PRO A 251 -2.16 7.52 23.71
C PRO A 251 -1.11 8.37 22.99
N SER A 252 -0.03 8.78 23.66
CA SER A 252 0.97 9.69 23.09
C SER A 252 1.83 9.00 22.04
N ARG A 253 1.54 9.21 20.76
CA ARG A 253 2.38 8.76 19.62
C ARG A 253 3.82 9.29 19.58
N ARG A 254 4.14 10.28 20.42
CA ARG A 254 5.48 10.88 20.51
C ARG A 254 6.45 10.00 21.31
N THR A 255 5.91 9.10 22.13
CA THR A 255 6.68 8.11 22.86
C THR A 255 6.75 6.82 22.05
N GLN A 256 7.97 6.33 21.82
CA GLN A 256 8.19 5.09 21.07
C GLN A 256 7.76 3.88 21.88
N CYS A 257 8.41 3.62 23.02
CA CYS A 257 8.13 2.51 23.93
C CYS A 257 7.49 3.04 25.21
N SER A 258 6.19 2.80 25.37
CA SER A 258 5.41 3.24 26.53
C SER A 258 4.42 2.17 26.96
N THR A 259 3.60 2.48 27.97
CA THR A 259 2.57 1.58 28.48
C THR A 259 1.54 1.26 27.40
N GLY A 260 1.37 -0.03 27.11
CA GLY A 260 0.50 -0.53 26.06
C GLY A 260 0.96 -1.89 25.54
N LEU A 261 0.05 -2.63 24.89
CA LEU A 261 0.41 -3.90 24.27
C LEU A 261 1.01 -3.62 22.89
N HIS A 262 2.31 -3.93 22.74
CA HIS A 262 3.00 -3.72 21.47
C HIS A 262 2.75 -4.86 20.48
N ILE A 263 2.25 -4.50 19.31
CA ILE A 263 2.05 -5.38 18.15
C ILE A 263 2.89 -4.85 16.98
N ALA A 264 3.46 -5.77 16.20
CA ALA A 264 4.40 -5.47 15.14
C ALA A 264 3.86 -5.84 13.76
N ARG A 265 4.20 -5.05 12.74
CA ARG A 265 4.24 -5.56 11.35
C ARG A 265 5.57 -6.26 11.09
N ARG A 266 5.66 -6.97 9.97
CA ARG A 266 6.85 -7.76 9.63
C ARG A 266 8.16 -6.96 9.66
N GLY A 267 8.15 -5.71 9.18
CA GLY A 267 9.33 -4.83 9.18
C GLY A 267 9.96 -4.60 10.55
N TYR A 268 9.18 -4.67 11.64
CA TYR A 268 9.69 -4.52 13.00
C TYR A 268 10.36 -5.77 13.55
N VAL A 269 9.81 -6.93 13.19
CA VAL A 269 10.12 -8.22 13.80
C VAL A 269 11.61 -8.55 13.70
N LYS A 270 12.24 -8.20 12.58
CA LYS A 270 13.68 -8.42 12.32
C LYS A 270 14.58 -7.85 13.43
N SER A 271 14.23 -6.70 13.99
CA SER A 271 15.07 -5.96 14.92
C SER A 271 14.67 -6.14 16.38
N PHE A 272 13.60 -6.91 16.65
CA PHE A 272 13.05 -7.06 18.00
C PHE A 272 13.42 -8.40 18.63
N HIS A 273 13.68 -8.37 19.94
CA HIS A 273 14.06 -9.57 20.69
C HIS A 273 12.86 -10.50 20.93
N GLY A 274 13.13 -11.81 20.96
CA GLY A 274 12.13 -12.88 21.09
C GLY A 274 12.59 -14.13 20.35
N ASP A 275 12.12 -15.30 20.76
CA ASP A 275 12.41 -16.57 20.08
C ASP A 275 11.22 -17.08 19.24
N THR A 276 10.00 -16.64 19.57
CA THR A 276 8.76 -17.15 18.98
C THR A 276 7.95 -16.03 18.35
N ILE A 277 7.51 -16.25 17.11
CA ILE A 277 6.61 -15.35 16.37
C ILE A 277 5.20 -15.92 16.42
N MET A 278 4.26 -15.12 16.90
CA MET A 278 2.85 -15.44 16.91
C MET A 278 2.11 -14.62 15.86
N LEU A 279 1.11 -15.23 15.24
CA LEU A 279 0.03 -14.52 14.55
C LEU A 279 -1.01 -14.09 15.58
N VAL A 280 -1.41 -12.83 15.49
CA VAL A 280 -2.41 -12.23 16.37
C VAL A 280 -3.50 -11.53 15.57
N LYS A 281 -4.71 -11.53 16.10
CA LYS A 281 -5.82 -10.69 15.63
C LYS A 281 -6.06 -9.54 16.59
N ILE A 282 -6.29 -8.36 16.03
CA ILE A 282 -6.49 -7.12 16.76
C ILE A 282 -7.76 -6.47 16.25
N ALA A 283 -8.64 -6.10 17.17
CA ALA A 283 -9.79 -5.26 16.86
C ALA A 283 -9.29 -3.86 16.44
N PRO A 284 -9.71 -3.29 15.30
CA PRO A 284 -9.30 -1.93 14.92
C PRO A 284 -9.63 -0.89 16.00
N GLU A 285 -10.71 -1.08 16.75
CA GLU A 285 -11.06 -0.25 17.90
C GLU A 285 -10.15 -0.42 19.13
N ASP A 286 -9.33 -1.47 19.21
CA ASP A 286 -8.35 -1.64 20.29
C ASP A 286 -7.03 -0.89 20.00
N VAL A 287 -6.84 -0.36 18.80
CA VAL A 287 -5.64 0.40 18.44
C VAL A 287 -5.70 1.79 19.06
N ILE A 288 -4.72 2.11 19.91
CA ILE A 288 -4.69 3.37 20.66
C ILE A 288 -3.72 4.36 20.03
N ALA A 289 -2.50 3.92 19.70
CA ALA A 289 -1.50 4.80 19.11
C ALA A 289 -0.47 4.06 18.26
N VAL A 290 -0.01 4.70 17.18
CA VAL A 290 1.11 4.24 16.34
C VAL A 290 2.25 5.26 16.48
N PRO A 291 3.41 4.89 17.07
CA PRO A 291 4.50 5.81 17.26
C PRO A 291 5.00 6.41 15.94
N TYR A 292 5.18 7.74 15.93
CA TYR A 292 5.46 8.48 14.71
C TYR A 292 6.81 8.09 14.04
N ASN A 293 7.87 7.96 14.85
CA ASN A 293 9.21 7.60 14.36
C ASN A 293 9.42 6.08 14.18
N GLU A 294 8.42 5.28 14.51
CA GLU A 294 8.51 3.81 14.50
C GLU A 294 7.16 3.20 14.07
N PRO A 295 6.66 3.53 12.86
CA PRO A 295 5.33 3.13 12.42
C PRO A 295 5.23 1.63 12.10
N ASP A 296 6.28 0.85 12.37
CA ASP A 296 6.33 -0.60 12.25
C ASP A 296 5.71 -1.32 13.45
N LYS A 297 5.34 -0.60 14.50
CA LYS A 297 4.61 -1.14 15.65
C LYS A 297 3.44 -0.25 16.05
N MET A 298 2.50 -0.83 16.78
CA MET A 298 1.37 -0.13 17.38
C MET A 298 1.20 -0.49 18.85
N ARG A 299 0.57 0.39 19.61
CA ARG A 299 0.07 0.13 20.97
C ARG A 299 -1.42 -0.12 20.92
N VAL A 300 -1.82 -1.26 21.48
CA VAL A 300 -3.21 -1.72 21.51
C VAL A 300 -3.66 -2.01 22.93
N ALA A 301 -4.97 -1.97 23.15
CA ALA A 301 -5.61 -2.36 24.39
C ALA A 301 -5.89 -3.87 24.46
N GLY A 302 -5.97 -4.55 23.32
CA GLY A 302 -6.30 -5.98 23.25
C GLY A 302 -5.71 -6.67 22.02
N TYR A 303 -5.36 -7.95 22.15
CA TYR A 303 -5.05 -8.82 21.03
C TYR A 303 -5.36 -10.29 21.35
N HIS A 304 -5.71 -11.05 20.33
CA HIS A 304 -5.95 -12.49 20.41
C HIS A 304 -4.83 -13.27 19.72
N ILE A 305 -4.18 -14.19 20.43
CA ILE A 305 -3.15 -15.07 19.87
C ILE A 305 -3.81 -16.23 19.14
N VAL A 306 -3.75 -16.25 17.81
CA VAL A 306 -4.48 -17.22 17.00
C VAL A 306 -3.64 -18.40 16.54
N ALA A 307 -2.33 -18.20 16.39
CA ALA A 307 -1.42 -19.27 16.01
C ALA A 307 0.03 -18.95 16.35
N LYS A 308 0.81 -19.99 16.58
CA LYS A 308 2.28 -19.93 16.52
C LYS A 308 2.70 -20.10 15.06
N LEU A 309 3.58 -19.23 14.58
CA LEU A 309 4.07 -19.32 13.22
C LEU A 309 5.02 -20.54 13.08
N PRO A 310 4.90 -21.37 12.02
CA PRO A 310 5.85 -22.44 11.74
C PRO A 310 7.28 -21.91 11.59
N LYS A 311 8.27 -22.76 11.83
CA LYS A 311 9.68 -22.34 11.84
C LYS A 311 10.10 -21.65 10.55
N ASP A 312 9.76 -22.23 9.41
CA ASP A 312 10.16 -21.69 8.10
C ASP A 312 9.51 -20.32 7.85
N GLY A 313 8.21 -20.18 8.11
CA GLY A 313 7.52 -18.89 8.08
C GLY A 313 8.13 -17.87 9.02
N ALA A 314 8.48 -18.28 10.25
CA ALA A 314 9.10 -17.41 11.24
C ALA A 314 10.49 -16.93 10.79
N ASP A 315 11.29 -17.80 10.20
CA ASP A 315 12.60 -17.46 9.65
C ASP A 315 12.46 -16.46 8.49
N LYS A 316 11.46 -16.62 7.61
CA LYS A 316 11.14 -15.63 6.55
C LYS A 316 10.77 -14.27 7.12
N VAL A 317 9.88 -14.24 8.13
CA VAL A 317 9.46 -12.98 8.77
C VAL A 317 10.65 -12.29 9.44
N ARG A 318 11.56 -13.04 10.09
CA ARG A 318 12.82 -12.49 10.65
C ARG A 318 13.75 -11.91 9.59
N GLU A 319 13.78 -12.50 8.40
CA GLU A 319 14.50 -11.97 7.24
C GLU A 319 13.81 -10.75 6.61
N ASN A 320 12.66 -10.32 7.14
CA ASN A 320 11.77 -9.34 6.53
C ASN A 320 11.34 -9.75 5.12
N LYS A 321 10.91 -11.02 4.97
CA LYS A 321 10.31 -11.59 3.76
C LYS A 321 8.89 -12.10 4.06
N PRO A 322 7.96 -12.08 3.08
CA PRO A 322 6.61 -12.58 3.27
C PRO A 322 6.57 -14.00 3.84
N MET A 323 5.76 -14.21 4.89
CA MET A 323 5.55 -15.54 5.48
C MET A 323 4.94 -16.51 4.46
N THR A 324 4.19 -16.01 3.49
CA THR A 324 3.48 -16.80 2.49
C THR A 324 4.37 -17.33 1.37
N THR A 325 5.68 -17.09 1.44
CA THR A 325 6.66 -17.82 0.60
C THR A 325 6.80 -19.27 1.05
N ASP A 326 6.42 -19.58 2.29
CA ASP A 326 6.20 -20.93 2.79
C ASP A 326 4.73 -21.32 2.64
N SER A 327 4.47 -22.53 2.12
CA SER A 327 3.12 -23.01 1.82
C SER A 327 2.32 -23.32 3.10
N GLU A 328 2.96 -23.84 4.14
CA GLU A 328 2.30 -24.11 5.43
C GLU A 328 1.82 -22.80 6.06
N SER A 329 2.69 -21.79 6.07
CA SER A 329 2.39 -20.44 6.57
C SER A 329 1.33 -19.72 5.72
N ALA A 330 1.32 -19.90 4.40
CA ALA A 330 0.29 -19.35 3.53
C ALA A 330 -1.11 -19.95 3.81
N LEU A 331 -1.17 -21.26 4.04
CA LEU A 331 -2.41 -21.95 4.46
C LEU A 331 -2.84 -21.51 5.87
N LEU A 332 -1.89 -21.36 6.79
CA LEU A 332 -2.17 -20.85 8.13
C LEU A 332 -2.79 -19.44 8.07
N LEU A 333 -2.22 -18.54 7.26
CA LEU A 333 -2.76 -17.20 7.06
C LEU A 333 -4.18 -17.24 6.46
N ALA A 334 -4.42 -18.08 5.45
CA ALA A 334 -5.74 -18.24 4.84
C ALA A 334 -6.79 -18.66 5.87
N ASN A 335 -6.47 -19.64 6.72
CA ASN A 335 -7.33 -20.09 7.81
C ASN A 335 -7.58 -18.98 8.84
N VAL A 336 -6.54 -18.23 9.23
CA VAL A 336 -6.68 -17.11 10.17
C VAL A 336 -7.60 -16.01 9.62
N ILE A 337 -7.44 -15.64 8.35
CA ILE A 337 -8.27 -14.63 7.68
C ILE A 337 -9.72 -15.10 7.61
N ALA A 338 -9.96 -16.36 7.28
CA ALA A 338 -11.30 -16.95 7.23
C ALA A 338 -11.97 -17.13 8.61
N GLY A 339 -11.22 -16.98 9.70
CA GLY A 339 -11.71 -17.24 11.07
C GLY A 339 -11.61 -18.71 11.51
N ASN A 340 -10.95 -19.56 10.70
CA ASN A 340 -10.70 -20.96 11.00
C ASN A 340 -9.46 -21.11 11.90
N HIS A 341 -9.51 -20.52 13.08
CA HIS A 341 -8.44 -20.56 14.07
C HIS A 341 -8.99 -20.83 15.46
N VAL A 342 -8.11 -21.05 16.43
CA VAL A 342 -8.49 -21.28 17.84
C VAL A 342 -9.40 -20.14 18.34
N ALA A 343 -10.44 -20.48 19.11
CA ALA A 343 -11.27 -19.50 19.79
C ALA A 343 -10.55 -18.93 21.02
N ILE A 344 -11.11 -17.87 21.62
CA ILE A 344 -10.55 -17.33 22.87
C ILE A 344 -10.76 -18.35 24.00
N THR A 345 -9.66 -18.92 24.49
CA THR A 345 -9.65 -19.95 25.55
C THR A 345 -9.44 -19.36 26.94
N GLU A 346 -8.71 -18.25 27.03
CA GLU A 346 -8.43 -17.54 28.27
C GLU A 346 -8.37 -16.03 28.04
N ARG A 347 -8.73 -15.26 29.07
CA ARG A 347 -8.56 -13.81 29.12
C ARG A 347 -7.44 -13.48 30.08
N VAL A 348 -6.39 -12.85 29.57
CA VAL A 348 -5.25 -12.36 30.35
C VAL A 348 -5.38 -10.84 30.44
N VAL A 349 -5.74 -10.32 31.61
CA VAL A 349 -5.94 -8.88 31.84
C VAL A 349 -4.78 -8.32 32.64
N ILE A 350 -4.08 -7.34 32.08
CA ILE A 350 -2.99 -6.61 32.73
C ILE A 350 -3.58 -5.34 33.36
N GLY A 351 -3.51 -5.25 34.68
CA GLY A 351 -4.13 -4.15 35.43
C GLY A 351 -3.26 -2.90 35.58
N ALA A 352 -1.95 -2.96 35.32
CA ALA A 352 -1.05 -1.81 35.48
C ALA A 352 0.15 -1.88 34.51
N ALA A 353 0.92 -0.79 34.44
CA ALA A 353 2.12 -0.71 33.61
C ALA A 353 3.13 -1.82 33.97
N GLN A 354 4.06 -2.11 33.05
CA GLN A 354 5.14 -3.09 33.30
C GLN A 354 4.65 -4.51 33.67
N GLY A 355 3.49 -4.90 33.16
CA GLY A 355 2.94 -6.24 33.37
C GLY A 355 2.55 -6.50 34.83
N GLU A 356 2.13 -5.47 35.56
CA GLU A 356 1.64 -5.59 36.93
C GLU A 356 0.13 -5.87 36.98
N ASN A 357 -0.32 -6.46 38.08
CA ASN A 357 -1.72 -6.84 38.31
C ASN A 357 -2.30 -7.73 37.19
N VAL A 358 -1.54 -8.75 36.79
CA VAL A 358 -1.97 -9.72 35.77
C VAL A 358 -2.98 -10.70 36.37
N SER A 359 -4.12 -10.85 35.72
CA SER A 359 -5.12 -11.87 36.04
C SER A 359 -5.42 -12.71 34.81
N THR A 360 -5.54 -14.03 34.99
CA THR A 360 -5.88 -14.95 33.90
C THR A 360 -7.14 -15.70 34.26
N THR A 361 -8.17 -15.62 33.40
CA THR A 361 -9.45 -16.29 33.58
C THR A 361 -9.74 -17.18 32.38
N ALA A 362 -9.95 -18.48 32.60
CA ALA A 362 -10.35 -19.40 31.54
C ALA A 362 -11.78 -19.07 31.07
N VAL A 363 -12.02 -19.15 29.76
CA VAL A 363 -13.36 -18.99 29.19
C VAL A 363 -14.09 -20.33 29.26
N ALA A 364 -15.18 -20.37 30.04
CA ALA A 364 -15.96 -21.59 30.24
C ALA A 364 -16.45 -22.15 28.90
N GLY A 365 -16.22 -23.45 28.66
CA GLY A 365 -16.64 -24.13 27.44
C GLY A 365 -15.76 -23.90 26.20
N ALA A 366 -14.73 -23.03 26.27
CA ALA A 366 -13.89 -22.73 25.11
C ALA A 366 -13.10 -23.95 24.60
N ALA A 367 -12.68 -24.85 25.48
CA ALA A 367 -12.02 -26.11 25.10
C ALA A 367 -12.92 -27.08 24.31
N LYS A 368 -14.25 -26.85 24.30
CA LYS A 368 -15.23 -27.65 23.55
C LYS A 368 -15.65 -26.99 22.23
N LEU A 369 -15.17 -25.78 21.93
CA LEU A 369 -15.47 -25.12 20.66
C LEU A 369 -14.61 -25.79 19.58
N PRO A 370 -15.22 -26.47 18.59
CA PRO A 370 -14.46 -27.04 17.50
C PRO A 370 -13.77 -25.93 16.71
N ILE A 371 -12.51 -26.13 16.34
CA ILE A 371 -11.90 -25.34 15.27
C ILE A 371 -12.75 -25.61 14.02
N PRO A 372 -13.23 -24.58 13.30
CA PRO A 372 -14.04 -24.79 12.11
C PRO A 372 -13.33 -25.77 11.16
N ALA A 373 -13.98 -26.90 10.88
CA ALA A 373 -13.34 -28.10 10.31
C ALA A 373 -13.04 -28.02 8.80
N VAL A 374 -13.31 -26.88 8.15
CA VAL A 374 -13.09 -26.74 6.71
C VAL A 374 -11.86 -25.87 6.48
N PRO A 375 -10.64 -26.45 6.41
CA PRO A 375 -9.46 -25.69 6.03
C PRO A 375 -9.67 -25.07 4.65
N VAL A 376 -9.24 -23.83 4.49
CA VAL A 376 -9.38 -23.13 3.21
C VAL A 376 -8.49 -23.80 2.17
N ALA A 377 -9.06 -24.24 1.05
CA ALA A 377 -8.31 -24.91 -0.02
C ALA A 377 -7.43 -23.94 -0.84
N LYS A 378 -7.78 -22.64 -0.85
CA LYS A 378 -7.04 -21.57 -1.53
C LYS A 378 -6.08 -20.92 -0.54
N VAL A 379 -4.78 -20.96 -0.87
CA VAL A 379 -3.76 -20.19 -0.14
C VAL A 379 -3.99 -18.70 -0.29
N VAL A 380 -3.65 -17.94 0.76
CA VAL A 380 -3.65 -16.47 0.73
C VAL A 380 -2.21 -16.00 0.81
N HIS A 381 -1.85 -15.05 -0.04
CA HIS A 381 -0.52 -14.44 -0.07
C HIS A 381 -0.50 -13.14 0.75
N ALA A 382 0.68 -12.81 1.28
CA ALA A 382 0.92 -11.49 1.85
C ALA A 382 0.75 -10.42 0.75
N LEU A 383 0.24 -9.25 1.12
CA LEU A 383 -0.13 -8.17 0.19
C LEU A 383 1.06 -7.56 -0.58
N ASP A 384 2.29 -7.89 -0.18
CA ASP A 384 3.51 -7.45 -0.85
C ASP A 384 4.36 -8.62 -1.39
N SER A 385 3.78 -9.83 -1.49
CA SER A 385 4.44 -10.94 -2.19
C SER A 385 4.39 -10.73 -3.70
N GLU A 386 5.37 -11.29 -4.44
CA GLU A 386 5.35 -11.21 -5.90
C GLU A 386 4.14 -11.93 -6.50
N GLU A 387 3.64 -12.98 -5.84
CA GLU A 387 2.43 -13.69 -6.26
C GLU A 387 1.13 -12.89 -6.03
N ALA A 388 1.15 -11.89 -5.14
CA ALA A 388 -0.03 -11.12 -4.75
C ALA A 388 -0.46 -10.05 -5.76
N GLY A 389 0.28 -9.85 -6.86
CA GLY A 389 -0.14 -8.84 -7.84
C GLY A 389 0.92 -8.31 -8.80
N ASN A 390 2.21 -8.62 -8.63
CA ASN A 390 3.25 -7.96 -9.42
C ASN A 390 3.17 -8.34 -10.91
N VAL A 391 3.13 -7.32 -11.76
CA VAL A 391 3.25 -7.50 -13.20
C VAL A 391 4.71 -7.82 -13.55
N SER A 392 4.98 -9.09 -13.79
CA SER A 392 6.27 -9.57 -14.29
C SER A 392 6.42 -9.23 -15.78
N ILE A 393 7.50 -8.53 -16.15
CA ILE A 393 7.85 -8.26 -17.56
C ILE A 393 8.01 -9.56 -18.34
N LYS A 394 8.50 -10.62 -17.68
CA LYS A 394 8.68 -11.93 -18.29
C LYS A 394 7.32 -12.54 -18.68
N ASP A 395 6.33 -12.43 -17.80
CA ASP A 395 5.00 -13.01 -18.01
C ASP A 395 4.23 -12.23 -19.08
N LEU A 396 4.36 -10.90 -19.09
CA LEU A 396 3.82 -10.06 -20.16
C LEU A 396 4.37 -10.43 -21.54
N ARG A 397 5.69 -10.67 -21.64
CA ARG A 397 6.33 -11.11 -22.89
C ARG A 397 5.80 -12.47 -23.33
N GLN A 398 5.73 -13.44 -22.43
CA GLN A 398 5.20 -14.77 -22.73
C GLN A 398 3.75 -14.72 -23.23
N ARG A 399 2.92 -13.86 -22.65
CA ARG A 399 1.53 -13.68 -23.08
C ARG A 399 1.41 -13.00 -24.44
N ALA A 400 2.21 -11.96 -24.69
CA ALA A 400 2.27 -11.30 -25.98
C ALA A 400 2.74 -12.28 -27.08
N ASP A 401 3.81 -13.04 -26.82
CA ASP A 401 4.34 -14.04 -27.74
C ASP A 401 3.29 -15.13 -28.04
N LYS A 402 2.58 -15.62 -27.01
CA LYS A 402 1.47 -16.59 -27.19
C LYS A 402 0.35 -16.02 -28.07
N ALA A 403 -0.09 -14.79 -27.81
CA ALA A 403 -1.15 -14.14 -28.60
C ALA A 403 -0.75 -13.97 -30.07
N ILE A 404 0.52 -13.64 -30.34
CA ILE A 404 1.07 -13.56 -31.70
C ILE A 404 1.08 -14.93 -32.37
N VAL A 405 1.48 -15.99 -31.67
CA VAL A 405 1.54 -17.36 -32.20
C VAL A 405 0.13 -17.90 -32.52
N GLU A 406 -0.87 -17.59 -31.70
CA GLU A 406 -2.25 -18.02 -31.91
C GLU A 406 -2.89 -17.38 -33.14
N GLN A 407 -2.50 -16.16 -33.51
CA GLN A 407 -2.99 -15.45 -34.70
C GLN A 407 -2.35 -15.91 -36.02
N ARG A 408 -1.30 -16.75 -35.97
CA ARG A 408 -0.60 -17.23 -37.17
C ARG A 408 -1.50 -18.14 -37.99
N THR A 409 -1.57 -17.86 -39.30
CA THR A 409 -2.27 -18.73 -40.25
C THR A 409 -1.58 -20.10 -40.34
N ALA A 410 -2.30 -21.14 -40.79
CA ALA A 410 -1.71 -22.45 -41.02
C ALA A 410 -0.49 -22.38 -41.96
N ALA A 411 -0.52 -21.48 -42.95
CA ALA A 411 0.60 -21.20 -43.85
C ALA A 411 1.82 -20.59 -43.16
N GLN A 412 1.61 -19.68 -42.20
CA GLN A 412 2.70 -19.09 -41.40
C GLN A 412 3.30 -20.09 -40.41
N LYS A 413 2.49 -20.98 -39.83
CA LYS A 413 2.96 -22.07 -38.96
C LYS A 413 3.75 -23.13 -39.74
N ALA A 414 3.34 -23.44 -40.97
CA ALA A 414 4.05 -24.36 -41.88
C ALA A 414 5.39 -23.78 -42.37
N ALA A 415 5.43 -22.47 -42.70
CA ALA A 415 6.65 -21.81 -43.18
C ALA A 415 7.79 -21.78 -42.15
N GLU A 416 7.48 -21.70 -40.86
CA GLU A 416 8.50 -21.70 -39.79
C GLU A 416 8.88 -23.11 -39.29
N SER A 417 7.96 -24.07 -39.34
CA SER A 417 8.24 -25.46 -38.95
C SER A 417 8.96 -26.26 -40.04
N GLY A 418 9.00 -25.75 -41.27
CA GLY A 418 9.56 -26.45 -42.42
C GLY A 418 8.68 -27.63 -42.89
N ASP A 419 7.52 -27.84 -42.27
CA ASP A 419 6.59 -28.91 -42.58
C ASP A 419 5.38 -28.36 -43.35
N TYR A 420 5.50 -28.43 -44.69
CA TYR A 420 4.49 -27.92 -45.63
C TYR A 420 3.29 -28.87 -45.82
N SER A 421 3.26 -30.02 -45.12
CA SER A 421 2.23 -31.06 -45.30
C SER A 421 0.81 -30.56 -44.99
N ALA A 422 0.66 -29.70 -43.97
CA ALA A 422 -0.63 -29.13 -43.58
C ALA A 422 -1.13 -28.00 -44.51
N ALA A 423 -0.23 -27.32 -45.22
CA ALA A 423 -0.57 -26.21 -46.13
C ALA A 423 -1.10 -26.70 -47.49
N LEU A 424 -0.72 -27.91 -47.90
CA LEU A 424 -1.11 -28.52 -49.19
C LEU A 424 -2.51 -29.15 -49.19
N SER A 425 -3.18 -29.23 -48.03
CA SER A 425 -4.46 -29.94 -47.87
C SER A 425 -5.71 -29.04 -47.87
N GLN A 426 -5.54 -27.71 -48.01
CA GLN A 426 -6.69 -26.79 -48.12
C GLN A 426 -7.06 -26.56 -49.60
N PRO A 427 -8.34 -26.66 -49.99
CA PRO A 427 -8.76 -26.35 -51.35
C PRO A 427 -8.53 -24.86 -51.63
N ALA A 428 -7.90 -24.56 -52.76
CA ALA A 428 -7.64 -23.20 -53.22
C ALA A 428 -8.94 -22.38 -53.25
N LYS A 429 -9.00 -21.34 -52.43
CA LYS A 429 -10.07 -20.34 -52.49
C LYS A 429 -9.83 -19.49 -53.74
N ALA A 430 -10.86 -19.35 -54.58
CA ALA A 430 -10.80 -18.73 -55.89
C ALA A 430 -10.11 -17.35 -55.90
N GLU A 431 -9.23 -17.15 -56.89
CA GLU A 431 -8.58 -15.86 -57.18
C GLU A 431 -9.63 -14.76 -57.42
N PRO A 432 -9.52 -13.58 -56.78
CA PRO A 432 -10.27 -12.42 -57.22
C PRO A 432 -9.66 -11.85 -58.52
N ALA A 433 -10.54 -11.43 -59.42
CA ALA A 433 -10.23 -10.89 -60.74
C ALA A 433 -9.21 -9.73 -60.74
N PRO A 434 -8.41 -9.56 -61.81
CA PRO A 434 -7.35 -8.56 -61.86
C PRO A 434 -7.92 -7.14 -61.88
N VAL A 435 -7.54 -6.34 -60.89
CA VAL A 435 -7.86 -4.90 -60.83
C VAL A 435 -6.84 -4.15 -61.69
N THR A 436 -7.34 -3.39 -62.66
CA THR A 436 -6.58 -2.51 -63.55
C THR A 436 -5.84 -1.40 -62.78
N PRO A 437 -4.56 -1.11 -63.11
CA PRO A 437 -3.83 -0.03 -62.45
C PRO A 437 -4.24 1.36 -62.99
N PRO A 438 -4.38 2.39 -62.14
CA PRO A 438 -4.62 3.75 -62.60
C PRO A 438 -3.36 4.39 -63.21
N ALA A 439 -3.58 5.19 -64.25
CA ALA A 439 -2.61 5.85 -65.11
C ALA A 439 -1.65 6.84 -64.40
N PRO A 440 -0.44 7.10 -64.95
CA PRO A 440 0.62 7.86 -64.30
C PRO A 440 0.37 9.37 -64.38
N LYS A 441 0.52 10.08 -63.25
CA LYS A 441 0.61 11.55 -63.22
C LYS A 441 2.07 12.00 -63.27
N LYS A 442 2.31 12.97 -64.16
CA LYS A 442 3.59 13.56 -64.58
C LYS A 442 4.42 14.16 -63.44
N ALA A 443 5.73 14.12 -63.67
CA ALA A 443 6.81 14.70 -62.87
C ALA A 443 6.73 16.24 -62.74
N ALA A 444 7.20 16.75 -61.61
CA ALA A 444 7.69 18.11 -61.45
C ALA A 444 8.91 18.12 -60.50
N ALA A 445 9.82 19.05 -60.77
CA ALA A 445 11.25 19.01 -60.50
C ALA A 445 11.70 19.26 -59.03
N LYS A 446 12.93 18.79 -58.75
CA LYS A 446 13.76 19.17 -57.59
C LYS A 446 14.27 20.62 -57.72
N PRO A 447 14.57 21.28 -56.60
CA PRO A 447 15.78 22.11 -56.50
C PRO A 447 16.65 21.68 -55.30
N VAL A 448 17.91 21.26 -55.51
CA VAL A 448 19.18 22.03 -55.49
C VAL A 448 19.58 22.53 -54.10
N LYS A 449 20.76 22.06 -53.65
CA LYS A 449 21.52 22.49 -52.47
C LYS A 449 22.26 23.81 -52.76
N THR A 450 22.33 24.70 -51.77
CA THR A 450 23.38 25.74 -51.68
C THR A 450 23.80 25.95 -50.21
N GLU A 451 25.07 26.30 -50.06
CA GLU A 451 25.89 26.29 -48.85
C GLU A 451 25.70 27.47 -47.88
N LYS A 452 26.35 27.29 -46.73
CA LYS A 452 26.52 28.12 -45.53
C LYS A 452 26.83 29.61 -45.74
N VAL A 453 26.34 30.43 -44.79
CA VAL A 453 27.04 31.63 -44.28
C VAL A 453 26.90 31.67 -42.75
N VAL A 454 27.96 32.09 -42.06
CA VAL A 454 28.19 32.06 -40.61
C VAL A 454 28.22 33.49 -40.02
N GLU A 455 27.51 33.68 -38.89
CA GLU A 455 27.66 34.65 -37.77
C GLU A 455 27.51 36.18 -37.99
N PRO A 456 27.17 37.01 -36.96
CA PRO A 456 27.46 36.83 -35.53
C PRO A 456 26.34 37.07 -34.49
N LYS A 457 26.64 36.60 -33.27
CA LYS A 457 25.90 36.76 -32.00
C LYS A 457 25.97 38.19 -31.43
N LYS A 458 24.87 38.61 -30.77
CA LYS A 458 24.75 39.55 -29.61
C LYS A 458 23.25 39.58 -29.24
N ALA A 459 22.73 39.74 -28.02
CA ALA A 459 23.23 39.83 -26.66
C ALA A 459 22.05 39.43 -25.72
N ALA A 460 22.35 38.97 -24.51
CA ALA A 460 21.36 38.56 -23.50
C ALA A 460 20.69 39.74 -22.76
N PRO A 461 19.51 39.54 -22.14
CA PRO A 461 19.14 40.23 -20.91
C PRO A 461 19.19 39.30 -19.69
N LYS A 462 19.31 39.93 -18.52
CA LYS A 462 19.86 39.41 -17.26
C LYS A 462 18.83 38.77 -16.32
N LYS A 463 19.36 37.84 -15.52
CA LYS A 463 19.00 37.23 -14.22
C LYS A 463 17.98 37.96 -13.31
N LYS A 464 17.14 37.16 -12.64
CA LYS A 464 16.83 37.19 -11.18
C LYS A 464 16.67 35.72 -10.72
N ALA A 465 17.59 35.20 -9.90
CA ALA A 465 17.63 35.19 -8.42
C ALA A 465 17.21 33.80 -7.92
N TYR A 466 18.20 32.94 -7.63
CA TYR A 466 18.01 31.61 -7.05
C TYR A 466 18.57 31.66 -5.62
N ASP A 467 17.67 31.51 -4.65
CA ASP A 467 17.99 31.44 -3.24
C ASP A 467 18.33 30.00 -2.85
N GLY A 468 19.53 29.81 -2.29
CA GLY A 468 19.84 28.72 -1.35
C GLY A 468 20.18 27.34 -1.92
N PRO A 469 21.24 26.67 -1.41
CA PRO A 469 21.60 25.31 -1.82
C PRO A 469 20.70 24.26 -1.15
N GLU A 470 20.22 23.30 -1.94
CA GLU A 470 19.61 22.06 -1.43
C GLU A 470 20.61 21.32 -0.50
N PRO A 471 20.15 20.74 0.62
CA PRO A 471 21.01 19.93 1.48
C PRO A 471 21.41 18.65 0.74
N MET A 472 22.71 18.52 0.45
CA MET A 472 23.30 17.37 -0.24
C MET A 472 23.24 16.10 0.64
N PRO A 473 23.05 14.90 0.06
CA PRO A 473 23.13 13.64 0.80
C PRO A 473 24.54 13.50 1.41
N GLU A 474 24.64 13.21 2.70
CA GLU A 474 25.88 13.21 3.52
C GLU A 474 27.08 12.53 2.84
N LYS A 475 26.83 11.47 2.05
CA LYS A 475 27.86 10.74 1.30
C LYS A 475 28.56 11.56 0.21
N HIS A 476 27.86 12.46 -0.47
CA HIS A 476 28.47 13.29 -1.52
C HIS A 476 29.38 14.36 -0.92
N THR A 477 28.98 14.94 0.21
CA THR A 477 29.80 15.89 0.96
C THR A 477 31.06 15.21 1.50
N LEU A 478 30.93 14.02 2.10
CA LEU A 478 32.08 13.25 2.58
C LEU A 478 33.02 12.83 1.43
N ALA A 479 32.47 12.46 0.26
CA ALA A 479 33.27 12.08 -0.90
C ALA A 479 34.16 13.24 -1.41
N LEU A 480 33.69 14.48 -1.33
CA LEU A 480 34.47 15.67 -1.70
C LEU A 480 35.58 15.95 -0.69
N VAL A 481 35.31 15.76 0.61
CA VAL A 481 36.32 15.89 1.67
C VAL A 481 37.42 14.85 1.50
N LEU A 482 37.06 13.57 1.33
CA LEU A 482 38.03 12.49 1.13
C LEU A 482 38.86 12.66 -0.15
N HIS A 483 38.27 13.25 -1.21
CA HIS A 483 39.00 13.59 -2.43
C HIS A 483 40.00 14.72 -2.20
N ALA A 484 39.62 15.77 -1.45
CA ALA A 484 40.52 16.86 -1.05
C ALA A 484 41.67 16.38 -0.14
N GLU A 485 41.42 15.34 0.67
CA GLU A 485 42.44 14.64 1.47
C GLU A 485 43.38 13.74 0.63
N GLY A 486 43.18 13.67 -0.68
CA GLY A 486 44.04 12.91 -1.59
C GLY A 486 43.76 11.41 -1.64
N LYS A 487 42.65 10.92 -1.07
CA LYS A 487 42.26 9.51 -1.21
C LYS A 487 41.95 9.18 -2.67
N SER A 488 42.29 7.96 -3.08
CA SER A 488 41.98 7.47 -4.41
C SER A 488 40.47 7.29 -4.61
N ASN A 489 40.01 7.43 -5.86
CA ASN A 489 38.59 7.24 -6.17
C ASN A 489 38.10 5.84 -5.74
N ARG A 490 38.96 4.81 -5.87
CA ARG A 490 38.66 3.45 -5.43
C ARG A 490 38.53 3.31 -3.91
N ALA A 491 39.32 4.04 -3.14
CA ALA A 491 39.21 4.06 -1.68
C ALA A 491 37.91 4.73 -1.23
N ILE A 492 37.53 5.84 -1.87
CA ILE A 492 36.27 6.55 -1.60
C ILE A 492 35.05 5.69 -1.96
N GLU A 493 35.12 4.94 -3.07
CA GLU A 493 34.09 3.95 -3.45
C GLU A 493 33.90 2.88 -2.37
N ALA A 494 35.01 2.33 -1.86
CA ALA A 494 34.99 1.28 -0.84
C ALA A 494 34.48 1.79 0.52
N GLU A 495 34.90 2.97 0.94
CA GLU A 495 34.59 3.56 2.25
C GLU A 495 33.15 4.05 2.33
N LEU A 496 32.66 4.75 1.30
CA LEU A 496 31.31 5.34 1.31
C LEU A 496 30.24 4.43 0.69
N LYS A 497 30.66 3.29 0.13
CA LYS A 497 29.83 2.38 -0.67
C LYS A 497 29.06 3.14 -1.76
N ILE A 498 29.75 4.08 -2.42
CA ILE A 498 29.21 4.87 -3.54
C ILE A 498 29.64 4.22 -4.85
N CYS A 499 28.74 4.12 -5.83
CA CYS A 499 29.10 3.50 -7.10
C CYS A 499 29.97 4.44 -7.95
N ARG A 500 30.91 3.86 -8.70
CA ARG A 500 31.86 4.57 -9.58
C ARG A 500 31.21 5.59 -10.52
N LYS A 501 30.03 5.27 -11.06
CA LYS A 501 29.29 6.18 -11.97
C LYS A 501 28.79 7.44 -11.24
N THR A 502 28.32 7.30 -9.99
CA THR A 502 27.86 8.43 -9.18
C THR A 502 29.04 9.28 -8.71
N LEU A 503 30.13 8.63 -8.28
CA LEU A 503 31.35 9.35 -7.88
C LEU A 503 31.96 10.14 -9.04
N LYS A 504 31.99 9.54 -10.25
CA LYS A 504 32.45 10.23 -11.46
C LYS A 504 31.59 11.46 -11.79
N LYS A 505 30.25 11.31 -11.78
CA LYS A 505 29.34 12.45 -12.01
C LYS A 505 29.52 13.57 -10.97
N LEU A 506 29.76 13.20 -9.71
CA LEU A 506 30.01 14.15 -8.63
C LEU A 506 31.31 14.93 -8.85
N PHE A 507 32.40 14.26 -9.22
CA PHE A 507 33.69 14.92 -9.48
C PHE A 507 33.68 15.74 -10.77
N ASP A 508 33.05 15.23 -11.84
CA ASP A 508 32.88 15.97 -13.10
C ASP A 508 32.08 17.27 -12.88
N LYS A 509 31.03 17.23 -12.05
CA LYS A 509 30.22 18.41 -11.69
C LYS A 509 31.01 19.45 -10.90
N ASN A 510 32.02 19.04 -10.14
CA ASN A 510 32.87 19.92 -9.31
C ASN A 510 34.24 20.22 -9.97
N GLY A 511 34.47 19.79 -11.21
CA GLY A 511 35.73 20.03 -11.93
C GLY A 511 36.94 19.30 -11.34
N LEU A 512 36.73 18.23 -10.58
CA LEU A 512 37.78 17.48 -9.89
C LEU A 512 38.33 16.37 -10.80
N LYS A 513 39.67 16.28 -10.88
CA LYS A 513 40.34 15.18 -11.60
C LYS A 513 40.39 13.92 -10.72
N PRO A 514 40.39 12.72 -11.31
CA PRO A 514 40.56 11.48 -10.55
C PRO A 514 41.87 11.48 -9.77
N ASN A 515 41.80 11.15 -8.48
CA ASN A 515 42.98 10.77 -7.72
C ASN A 515 43.13 9.25 -7.85
N GLY A 516 44.25 8.80 -8.44
CA GLY A 516 44.71 7.39 -8.44
C GLY A 516 43.70 6.34 -8.86
#